data_AF-A0A0Q7NVS7-F1
#
_entry.id   AF-A0A0Q7NVS7-F1
#
_cell.length_a   1.000
_cell.length_b   1.000
_cell.length_c   1.000
_cell.angle_alpha   90.00
_cell.angle_beta   90.00
_cell.angle_gamma   90.00
#
_symmetry.space_group_name_H-M   'P 1'
#
loop_
_entity.id
_entity.type
_entity.pdbx_description
1 polymer ?
#
loop_
_entity_poly.entity_id
_entity_poly.type
_entity_poly.pdbx_seq_one_letter_code
_entity_poly.pdbx_strand_id
1 'polypeptide(L)'
;MPVAPSSVRKAVLASRIRWLVAATISYNVVEAIVALTEGARVSSSALIGFGLDSVIEVSSAAAVAWQFAGRDPAAREKVALRVIAFSFFALAAYVAVDAVRSLLGVGEARHSMVGIGLAAASLVIMPVLSAAQRRAGRELGSASVVADSKQTLLCTYLSAVLLVGLLLNSLFGWSWADPLAALVIAVIAVKEGINAWQGEICCATTSTDVAPRGCCDNDDRGNT
;
A
#
# COMPACT_ATOMS: atom_id res chain seq x y z
N MET A 1 34.85 -8.23 -7.35
CA MET A 1 34.39 -7.01 -6.63
C MET A 1 33.30 -6.35 -7.45
N PRO A 2 32.10 -6.09 -6.92
CA PRO A 2 31.10 -5.33 -7.66
C PRO A 2 31.58 -3.89 -7.79
N VAL A 3 31.71 -3.41 -9.03
CA VAL A 3 32.16 -2.07 -9.37
C VAL A 3 31.11 -1.07 -8.88
N ALA A 4 31.46 -0.22 -7.92
CA ALA A 4 30.58 0.85 -7.46
C ALA A 4 30.21 1.75 -8.65
N PRO A 5 28.91 2.08 -8.86
CA PRO A 5 28.49 2.85 -10.03
C PRO A 5 29.10 4.26 -10.01
N SER A 6 29.55 4.74 -11.18
CA SER A 6 30.12 6.08 -11.37
C SER A 6 29.13 7.19 -10.96
N SER A 7 29.63 8.35 -10.56
CA SER A 7 28.83 9.51 -10.12
C SER A 7 27.77 9.94 -11.14
N VAL A 8 28.09 9.87 -12.43
CA VAL A 8 27.16 10.11 -13.55
C VAL A 8 26.02 9.09 -13.57
N ARG A 9 26.32 7.80 -13.36
CA ARG A 9 25.30 6.73 -13.32
C ARG A 9 24.38 6.88 -12.12
N LYS A 10 24.90 7.31 -10.97
CA LYS A 10 24.10 7.64 -9.78
C LYS A 10 23.14 8.81 -10.03
N ALA A 11 23.59 9.88 -10.68
CA ALA A 11 22.75 11.04 -10.99
C ALA A 11 21.60 10.71 -11.96
N VAL A 12 21.88 9.92 -13.01
CA VAL A 12 20.86 9.44 -13.96
C VAL A 12 19.84 8.54 -13.26
N LEU A 13 20.31 7.62 -12.42
CA LEU A 13 19.43 6.69 -11.72
C LEU A 13 18.58 7.39 -10.65
N ALA A 14 19.13 8.37 -9.94
CA ALA A 14 18.36 9.23 -9.04
C ALA A 14 17.25 10.00 -9.78
N SER A 15 17.53 10.50 -10.99
CA SER A 15 16.50 11.17 -11.82
C SER A 15 15.41 10.22 -12.27
N ARG A 16 15.76 8.99 -12.69
CA ARG A 16 14.79 7.96 -13.06
C ARG A 16 13.90 7.54 -11.90
N ILE A 17 14.46 7.37 -10.71
CA ILE A 17 13.69 7.04 -9.51
C ILE A 17 12.69 8.14 -9.18
N ARG A 18 13.09 9.41 -9.24
CA ARG A 18 12.15 10.53 -9.00
C ARG A 18 10.96 10.49 -9.96
N TRP A 19 11.20 10.20 -11.24
CA TRP A 19 10.13 10.05 -12.23
C TRP A 19 9.24 8.83 -11.94
N LEU A 20 9.81 7.69 -11.54
CA LEU A 20 9.04 6.49 -11.18
C LEU A 20 8.15 6.73 -9.96
N VAL A 21 8.69 7.35 -8.92
CA VAL A 21 7.93 7.70 -7.70
C VAL A 21 6.83 8.70 -8.03
N ALA A 22 7.13 9.75 -8.83
CA ALA A 22 6.12 10.72 -9.24
C ALA A 22 5.00 10.09 -10.09
N ALA A 23 5.34 9.16 -10.99
CA ALA A 23 4.38 8.42 -11.78
C ALA A 23 3.47 7.54 -10.90
N THR A 24 4.05 6.85 -9.92
CA THR A 24 3.33 5.98 -8.97
C THR A 24 2.35 6.79 -8.12
N ILE A 25 2.81 7.90 -7.53
CA ILE A 25 1.94 8.81 -6.77
C ILE A 25 0.80 9.35 -7.65
N SER A 26 1.12 9.80 -8.87
CA SER A 26 0.11 10.34 -9.78
C SER A 26 -0.94 9.28 -10.16
N TYR A 27 -0.51 8.06 -10.43
CA TYR A 27 -1.40 6.94 -10.73
C TYR A 27 -2.30 6.62 -9.53
N ASN A 28 -1.74 6.51 -8.31
CA ASN A 28 -2.50 6.22 -7.09
C ASN A 28 -3.54 7.31 -6.78
N VAL A 29 -3.23 8.58 -7.04
CA VAL A 29 -4.20 9.69 -6.90
C VAL A 29 -5.35 9.52 -7.88
N VAL A 30 -5.07 9.22 -9.14
CA VAL A 30 -6.12 8.99 -10.15
C VAL A 30 -6.96 7.77 -9.79
N GLU A 31 -6.31 6.68 -9.37
CA GLU A 31 -6.95 5.46 -8.91
C GLU A 31 -7.89 5.73 -7.73
N ALA A 32 -7.42 6.43 -6.69
CA ALA A 32 -8.23 6.83 -5.54
C ALA A 32 -9.49 7.60 -5.98
N ILE A 33 -9.33 8.61 -6.83
CA ILE A 33 -10.44 9.45 -7.29
C ILE A 33 -11.48 8.58 -8.01
N VAL A 34 -11.05 7.77 -8.98
CA VAL A 34 -11.95 6.94 -9.79
C VAL A 34 -12.61 5.86 -8.92
N ALA A 35 -11.84 5.15 -8.10
CA ALA A 35 -12.34 4.09 -7.23
C ALA A 35 -13.36 4.62 -6.20
N LEU A 36 -13.07 5.73 -5.53
CA LEU A 36 -13.99 6.30 -4.53
C LEU A 36 -15.27 6.84 -5.17
N THR A 37 -15.17 7.51 -6.33
CA THR A 37 -16.37 8.01 -7.02
C THR A 37 -17.22 6.87 -7.56
N GLU A 38 -16.64 5.87 -8.20
CA GLU A 38 -17.38 4.73 -8.72
C GLU A 38 -17.90 3.83 -7.60
N GLY A 39 -17.10 3.58 -6.57
CA GLY A 39 -17.48 2.79 -5.39
C GLY A 39 -18.70 3.38 -4.70
N ALA A 40 -18.73 4.71 -4.50
CA ALA A 40 -19.90 5.40 -3.97
C ALA A 40 -21.11 5.34 -4.91
N ARG A 41 -20.91 5.46 -6.24
CA ARG A 41 -21.99 5.38 -7.23
C ARG A 41 -22.63 4.00 -7.28
N VAL A 42 -21.84 2.92 -7.21
CA VAL A 42 -22.35 1.55 -7.31
C VAL A 42 -22.53 0.86 -5.97
N SER A 43 -22.30 1.56 -4.85
CA SER A 43 -22.37 1.01 -3.49
C SER A 43 -21.49 -0.23 -3.30
N SER A 44 -20.27 -0.17 -3.84
CA SER A 44 -19.27 -1.25 -3.73
C SER A 44 -18.30 -0.96 -2.59
N SER A 45 -18.40 -1.72 -1.51
CA SER A 45 -17.51 -1.62 -0.35
C SER A 45 -16.08 -2.00 -0.72
N ALA A 46 -15.90 -2.98 -1.62
CA ALA A 46 -14.56 -3.39 -2.06
C ALA A 46 -13.87 -2.29 -2.86
N LEU A 47 -14.60 -1.63 -3.76
CA LEU A 47 -14.04 -0.55 -4.59
C LEU A 47 -13.73 0.71 -3.76
N ILE A 48 -14.56 1.01 -2.75
CA ILE A 48 -14.24 2.06 -1.77
C ILE A 48 -12.99 1.69 -0.97
N GLY A 49 -12.90 0.46 -0.47
CA GLY A 49 -11.73 0.00 0.28
C GLY A 49 -10.44 0.07 -0.53
N PHE A 50 -10.51 -0.32 -1.80
CA PHE A 50 -9.40 -0.18 -2.75
C PHE A 50 -8.99 1.29 -2.95
N GLY A 51 -9.94 2.18 -3.21
CA GLY A 51 -9.63 3.61 -3.39
C GLY A 51 -9.05 4.28 -2.14
N LEU A 52 -9.48 3.87 -0.95
CA LEU A 52 -8.91 4.35 0.31
C LEU A 52 -7.49 3.80 0.56
N ASP A 53 -7.17 2.59 0.11
CA ASP A 53 -5.80 2.06 0.16
C ASP A 53 -4.85 2.90 -0.70
N SER A 54 -5.25 3.31 -1.91
CA SER A 54 -4.45 4.20 -2.76
C SER A 54 -4.20 5.56 -2.08
N VAL A 55 -5.15 6.09 -1.30
CA VAL A 55 -4.95 7.31 -0.48
C VAL A 55 -3.92 7.06 0.63
N ILE A 56 -3.94 5.89 1.26
CA ILE A 56 -2.94 5.50 2.25
C ILE A 56 -1.56 5.37 1.62
N GLU A 57 -1.46 4.82 0.41
CA GLU A 57 -0.19 4.74 -0.33
C GLU A 57 0.42 6.13 -0.55
N VAL A 58 -0.38 7.09 -1.02
CA VAL A 58 0.11 8.47 -1.22
C VAL A 58 0.48 9.15 0.10
N SER A 59 -0.35 9.02 1.14
CA SER A 59 -0.10 9.66 2.43
C SER A 59 1.09 9.07 3.19
N SER A 60 1.29 7.75 3.12
CA SER A 60 2.44 7.06 3.68
C SER A 60 3.74 7.43 2.97
N ALA A 61 3.73 7.52 1.63
CA ALA A 61 4.88 8.02 0.87
C ALA A 61 5.24 9.46 1.27
N ALA A 62 4.24 10.32 1.50
CA ALA A 62 4.46 11.67 2.00
C ALA A 62 5.02 11.69 3.44
N ALA A 63 4.50 10.84 4.34
CA ALA A 63 5.02 10.71 5.71
C ALA A 63 6.49 10.21 5.72
N VAL A 64 6.82 9.27 4.84
CA VAL A 64 8.18 8.74 4.62
C VAL A 64 9.09 9.80 4.00
N ALA A 65 8.59 10.65 3.09
CA ALA A 65 9.39 11.76 2.58
C ALA A 65 9.68 12.81 3.67
N TRP A 66 8.69 13.09 4.53
CA TRP A 66 8.80 14.06 5.62
C TRP A 66 9.81 13.65 6.72
N GLN A 67 9.92 12.35 7.03
CA GLN A 67 10.92 11.89 8.01
C GLN A 67 12.36 12.20 7.58
N PHE A 68 12.68 12.06 6.29
CA PHE A 68 14.03 12.27 5.77
C PHE A 68 14.41 13.75 5.57
N ALA A 69 13.43 14.65 5.60
CA ALA A 69 13.68 16.09 5.50
C ALA A 69 14.09 16.75 6.84
N GLY A 70 14.12 15.98 7.94
CA GLY A 70 14.31 16.49 9.31
C GLY A 70 15.71 16.38 9.89
N ARG A 71 15.97 17.15 10.96
CA ARG A 71 17.23 17.10 11.74
C ARG A 71 17.35 15.86 12.64
N ASP A 72 16.25 15.18 12.95
CA ASP A 72 16.21 13.93 13.73
C ASP A 72 15.36 12.87 13.00
N PRO A 73 15.99 12.04 12.15
CA PRO A 73 15.29 11.02 11.38
C PRO A 73 14.66 9.92 12.23
N ALA A 74 15.28 9.52 13.35
CA ALA A 74 14.85 8.38 14.15
C ALA A 74 13.57 8.68 14.96
N ALA A 75 13.46 9.89 15.53
CA ALA A 75 12.23 10.31 16.19
C ALA A 75 11.07 10.46 15.19
N ARG A 76 11.36 10.98 13.98
CA ARG A 76 10.36 11.15 12.92
C ARG A 76 9.91 9.83 12.30
N GLU A 77 10.79 8.84 12.23
CA GLU A 77 10.46 7.50 11.77
C GLU A 77 9.36 6.87 12.62
N LYS A 78 9.49 6.92 13.95
CA LYS A 78 8.44 6.42 14.86
C LYS A 78 7.11 7.14 14.67
N VAL A 79 7.15 8.44 14.38
CA VAL A 79 5.93 9.23 14.11
C VAL A 79 5.32 8.83 12.77
N ALA A 80 6.12 8.73 11.71
CA ALA A 80 5.66 8.33 10.38
C ALA A 80 5.02 6.93 10.42
N LEU A 81 5.68 5.95 11.05
CA LEU A 81 5.16 4.60 11.22
C LEU A 81 3.85 4.55 12.01
N ARG A 82 3.71 5.36 13.07
CA ARG A 82 2.45 5.47 13.82
C ARG A 82 1.33 6.07 12.98
N VAL A 83 1.61 7.13 12.23
CA VAL A 83 0.63 7.74 11.32
C VAL A 83 0.16 6.69 10.30
N ILE A 84 1.09 5.97 9.68
CA ILE A 84 0.78 4.91 8.71
C ILE A 84 -0.06 3.80 9.36
N ALA A 85 0.33 3.33 10.55
CA ALA A 85 -0.39 2.30 11.28
C ALA A 85 -1.85 2.72 11.59
N PHE A 86 -2.04 3.94 12.11
CA PHE A 86 -3.37 4.46 12.40
C PHE A 86 -4.21 4.64 11.14
N SER A 87 -3.61 5.07 10.02
CA SER A 87 -4.30 5.14 8.74
C SER A 87 -4.83 3.78 8.29
N PHE A 88 -4.00 2.73 8.35
CA PHE A 88 -4.41 1.37 8.00
C PHE A 88 -5.49 0.82 8.93
N PHE A 89 -5.41 1.07 10.24
CA PHE A 89 -6.47 0.68 11.17
C PHE A 89 -7.78 1.43 10.92
N ALA A 90 -7.71 2.73 10.60
CA ALA A 90 -8.89 3.51 10.25
C ALA A 90 -9.55 3.01 8.96
N LEU A 91 -8.75 2.71 7.92
CA LEU A 91 -9.23 2.06 6.70
C LEU A 91 -9.93 0.74 7.02
N ALA A 92 -9.26 -0.14 7.75
CA ALA A 92 -9.79 -1.45 8.09
C ALA A 92 -11.14 -1.35 8.83
N ALA A 93 -11.22 -0.47 9.84
CA ALA A 93 -12.44 -0.26 10.60
C ALA A 93 -13.58 0.27 9.71
N TYR A 94 -13.30 1.26 8.86
CA TYR A 94 -14.29 1.84 7.96
C TYR A 94 -14.81 0.80 6.96
N VAL A 95 -13.90 0.10 6.25
CA VAL A 95 -14.25 -0.89 5.23
C VAL A 95 -14.97 -2.09 5.85
N ALA A 96 -14.55 -2.56 7.03
CA ALA A 96 -15.23 -3.65 7.72
C ALA A 96 -16.66 -3.29 8.11
N VAL A 97 -16.87 -2.08 8.66
CA VAL A 97 -18.21 -1.60 9.01
C VAL A 97 -19.10 -1.49 7.77
N ASP A 98 -18.56 -0.94 6.67
CA ASP A 98 -19.28 -0.80 5.41
C ASP A 98 -19.65 -2.16 4.81
N ALA A 99 -18.69 -3.08 4.77
CA ALA A 99 -18.90 -4.44 4.27
C ALA A 99 -19.93 -5.23 5.09
N VAL A 100 -19.91 -5.11 6.43
CA VAL A 100 -20.92 -5.74 7.30
C VAL A 100 -22.30 -5.15 7.04
N ARG A 101 -22.42 -3.82 6.85
CA ARG A 101 -23.70 -3.19 6.51
C ARG A 101 -24.24 -3.69 5.17
N SER A 102 -23.39 -3.80 4.16
CA SER A 102 -23.78 -4.33 2.85
C SER A 102 -24.23 -5.80 2.94
N LEU A 103 -23.55 -6.64 3.72
CA LEU A 103 -23.97 -8.03 3.99
C LEU A 103 -25.32 -8.14 4.71
N LEU A 104 -25.67 -7.16 5.54
CA LEU A 104 -26.97 -7.08 6.21
C LEU A 104 -28.09 -6.54 5.30
N GLY A 105 -27.81 -6.31 4.02
CA GLY A 105 -28.79 -5.89 3.01
C GLY A 105 -28.88 -4.38 2.79
N VAL A 106 -27.95 -3.59 3.32
CA VAL A 106 -27.91 -2.14 3.12
C VAL A 106 -27.05 -1.80 1.90
N GLY A 107 -27.70 -1.60 0.74
CA GLY A 107 -27.01 -1.21 -0.50
C GLY A 107 -26.36 -2.40 -1.20
N GLU A 108 -27.04 -2.95 -2.20
CA GLU A 108 -26.48 -4.01 -3.04
C GLU A 108 -25.47 -3.43 -4.03
N ALA A 109 -24.27 -4.01 -4.05
CA ALA A 109 -23.22 -3.62 -4.97
C ALA A 109 -23.66 -3.86 -6.42
N ARG A 110 -23.79 -2.78 -7.19
CA ARG A 110 -24.12 -2.83 -8.62
C ARG A 110 -22.88 -3.09 -9.46
N HIS A 111 -23.07 -3.59 -10.67
CA HIS A 111 -21.97 -3.82 -11.60
C HIS A 111 -21.29 -2.50 -12.00
N SER A 112 -19.96 -2.47 -11.94
CA SER A 112 -19.16 -1.33 -12.40
C SER A 112 -18.10 -1.79 -13.41
N MET A 113 -18.35 -1.52 -14.69
CA MET A 113 -17.35 -1.76 -15.74
C MET A 113 -16.11 -0.88 -15.54
N VAL A 114 -16.29 0.31 -14.97
CA VAL A 114 -15.19 1.23 -14.63
C VAL A 114 -14.34 0.63 -13.51
N GLY A 115 -14.94 0.10 -12.45
CA GLY A 115 -14.23 -0.58 -11.36
C GLY A 115 -13.47 -1.82 -11.83
N ILE A 116 -14.07 -2.64 -12.70
CA ILE A 116 -13.39 -3.79 -13.33
C ILE A 116 -12.21 -3.33 -14.18
N GLY A 117 -12.41 -2.32 -15.01
CA GLY A 117 -11.34 -1.76 -15.85
C GLY A 117 -10.20 -1.18 -15.03
N LEU A 118 -10.51 -0.47 -13.94
CA LEU A 118 -9.53 0.08 -13.01
C LEU A 118 -8.73 -1.03 -12.34
N ALA A 119 -9.40 -2.01 -11.73
CA ALA A 119 -8.74 -3.13 -11.06
C ALA A 119 -7.86 -3.94 -12.03
N ALA A 120 -8.33 -4.17 -13.26
CA ALA A 120 -7.54 -4.84 -14.29
C ALA A 120 -6.31 -4.02 -14.73
N ALA A 121 -6.46 -2.70 -14.88
CA ALA A 121 -5.35 -1.82 -15.21
C ALA A 121 -4.29 -1.83 -14.09
N SER A 122 -4.71 -1.71 -12.83
CA SER A 122 -3.82 -1.73 -11.66
C SER A 122 -3.10 -3.07 -11.51
N LEU A 123 -3.79 -4.17 -11.78
CA LEU A 123 -3.20 -5.52 -11.78
C LEU A 123 -2.06 -5.69 -12.81
N VAL A 124 -2.02 -4.86 -13.86
CA VAL A 124 -0.96 -4.88 -14.88
C VAL A 124 0.09 -3.79 -14.64
N ILE A 125 -0.33 -2.58 -14.31
CA ILE A 125 0.54 -1.40 -14.19
C ILE A 125 1.40 -1.49 -12.92
N MET A 126 0.78 -1.82 -11.77
CA MET A 126 1.46 -1.82 -10.48
C MET A 126 2.62 -2.83 -10.39
N PRO A 127 2.51 -4.07 -10.88
CA PRO A 127 3.65 -5.00 -10.90
C PRO A 127 4.84 -4.49 -11.71
N VAL A 128 4.57 -3.81 -12.83
CA VAL A 128 5.60 -3.24 -13.70
C VAL A 128 6.32 -2.10 -12.98
N LEU A 129 5.56 -1.19 -12.34
CA LEU A 129 6.11 -0.11 -11.53
C LEU A 129 6.91 -0.64 -10.34
N SER A 130 6.34 -1.57 -9.57
CA SER A 130 7.00 -2.23 -8.44
C SER A 130 8.31 -2.90 -8.87
N ALA A 131 8.32 -3.65 -9.97
CA ALA A 131 9.52 -4.29 -10.49
C ALA A 131 10.59 -3.26 -10.92
N ALA A 132 10.18 -2.18 -11.58
CA ALA A 132 11.09 -1.11 -12.01
C ALA A 132 11.70 -0.37 -10.81
N GLN A 133 10.88 0.02 -9.83
CA GLN A 133 11.33 0.66 -8.60
C GLN A 133 12.24 -0.25 -7.78
N ARG A 134 11.89 -1.53 -7.63
CA ARG A 134 12.70 -2.48 -6.87
C ARG A 134 14.07 -2.73 -7.49
N ARG A 135 14.15 -2.78 -8.83
CA ARG A 135 15.44 -2.88 -9.56
C ARG A 135 16.27 -1.62 -9.36
N ALA A 136 15.68 -0.45 -9.62
CA ALA A 136 16.38 0.84 -9.49
C ALA A 136 16.81 1.15 -8.05
N GLY A 137 15.97 0.83 -7.07
CA GLY A 137 16.24 0.98 -5.64
C GLY A 137 17.40 0.11 -5.17
N ARG A 138 17.47 -1.16 -5.62
CA ARG A 138 18.61 -2.04 -5.33
C ARG A 138 19.90 -1.57 -5.97
N GLU A 139 19.84 -1.09 -7.21
CA GLU A 139 21.02 -0.56 -7.90
C GLU A 139 21.57 0.73 -7.25
N LEU A 140 20.71 1.54 -6.62
CA LEU A 140 21.14 2.72 -5.85
C LEU A 140 21.43 2.45 -4.36
N GLY A 141 21.08 1.27 -3.84
CA GLY A 141 21.08 1.04 -2.39
C GLY A 141 20.04 1.88 -1.64
N SER A 142 18.96 2.30 -2.32
CA SER A 142 17.89 3.10 -1.71
C SER A 142 16.82 2.20 -1.11
N ALA A 143 16.85 2.04 0.21
CA ALA A 143 15.87 1.23 0.91
C ALA A 143 14.46 1.83 0.90
N SER A 144 14.34 3.16 0.91
CA SER A 144 13.05 3.85 0.79
C SER A 144 12.32 3.50 -0.50
N VAL A 145 13.04 3.42 -1.63
CA VAL A 145 12.46 3.02 -2.93
C VAL A 145 12.11 1.54 -2.97
N VAL A 146 12.87 0.69 -2.27
CA VAL A 146 12.54 -0.74 -2.15
C VAL A 146 11.31 -0.95 -1.26
N ALA A 147 11.14 -0.15 -0.21
CA ALA A 147 9.95 -0.17 0.64
C ALA A 147 8.71 0.27 -0.15
N ASP A 148 8.80 1.39 -0.89
CA ASP A 148 7.75 1.89 -1.78
C ASP A 148 7.31 0.81 -2.78
N SER A 149 8.28 0.11 -3.39
CA SER A 149 7.97 -0.99 -4.33
C SER A 149 7.17 -2.15 -3.71
N LYS A 150 7.29 -2.40 -2.40
CA LYS A 150 6.48 -3.42 -1.72
C LYS A 150 5.04 -2.95 -1.53
N GLN A 151 4.83 -1.67 -1.29
CA GLN A 151 3.50 -1.12 -1.07
C GLN A 151 2.68 -1.13 -2.36
N THR A 152 3.29 -0.72 -3.47
CA THR A 152 2.69 -0.87 -4.81
C THR A 152 2.36 -2.34 -5.15
N LEU A 153 3.10 -3.30 -4.59
CA LEU A 153 2.83 -4.73 -4.74
C LEU A 153 1.59 -5.16 -3.91
N LEU A 154 1.36 -4.58 -2.73
CA LEU A 154 0.12 -4.79 -1.98
C LEU A 154 -1.09 -4.30 -2.77
N CYS A 155 -1.00 -3.13 -3.41
CA CYS A 155 -2.06 -2.64 -4.29
C CYS A 155 -2.36 -3.63 -5.44
N THR A 156 -1.35 -4.34 -5.96
CA THR A 156 -1.56 -5.43 -6.94
C THR A 156 -2.43 -6.55 -6.35
N TYR A 157 -2.15 -7.02 -5.13
CA TYR A 157 -2.94 -8.05 -4.49
C TYR A 157 -4.37 -7.58 -4.20
N LEU A 158 -4.52 -6.34 -3.73
CA LEU A 158 -5.83 -5.74 -3.47
C LEU A 158 -6.63 -5.56 -4.77
N SER A 159 -5.97 -5.16 -5.86
CA SER A 159 -6.56 -5.13 -7.21
C SER A 159 -7.06 -6.50 -7.65
N ALA A 160 -6.29 -7.56 -7.37
CA ALA A 160 -6.72 -8.93 -7.69
C ALA A 160 -7.94 -9.36 -6.87
N VAL A 161 -7.93 -9.11 -5.56
CA VAL A 161 -9.07 -9.40 -4.66
C VAL A 161 -10.31 -8.62 -5.09
N LEU A 162 -10.16 -7.33 -5.38
CA LEU A 162 -11.22 -6.47 -5.90
C LEU A 162 -11.77 -7.01 -7.22
N LEU A 163 -10.91 -7.30 -8.19
CA LEU A 163 -11.31 -7.78 -9.51
C LEU A 163 -12.09 -9.09 -9.41
N VAL A 164 -11.64 -10.03 -8.57
CA VAL A 164 -12.37 -11.28 -8.31
C VAL A 164 -13.73 -10.98 -7.70
N GLY A 165 -13.83 -10.11 -6.69
CA GLY A 165 -15.10 -9.73 -6.07
C GLY A 165 -16.08 -9.11 -7.08
N LEU A 166 -15.61 -8.16 -7.89
CA LEU A 166 -16.41 -7.49 -8.92
C LEU A 166 -16.84 -8.44 -10.04
N LEU A 167 -15.96 -9.33 -10.50
CA LEU A 167 -16.29 -10.32 -11.54
C LEU A 167 -17.28 -11.36 -11.02
N LEU A 168 -17.13 -11.83 -9.78
CA LEU A 168 -18.07 -12.77 -9.17
C LEU A 168 -19.46 -12.14 -9.05
N ASN A 169 -19.52 -10.89 -8.58
CA ASN A 169 -20.78 -10.14 -8.56
C ASN A 169 -21.34 -9.96 -9.98
N SER A 170 -20.50 -9.57 -10.95
CA SER A 170 -20.94 -9.27 -12.33
C SER A 170 -21.35 -10.46 -13.18
N LEU A 171 -20.75 -11.63 -12.98
CA LEU A 171 -21.00 -12.80 -13.80
C LEU A 171 -22.04 -13.74 -13.18
N PHE A 172 -22.10 -13.81 -11.85
CA PHE A 172 -22.94 -14.76 -11.12
C PHE A 172 -24.05 -14.09 -10.30
N GLY A 173 -24.10 -12.75 -10.24
CA GLY A 173 -25.07 -12.01 -9.45
C GLY A 173 -24.87 -12.15 -7.94
N TRP A 174 -23.67 -12.55 -7.50
CA TRP A 174 -23.36 -12.77 -6.08
C TRP A 174 -23.08 -11.44 -5.38
N SER A 175 -24.13 -10.79 -4.90
CA SER A 175 -24.05 -9.52 -4.18
C SER A 175 -23.17 -9.56 -2.93
N TRP A 176 -23.01 -10.73 -2.30
CA TRP A 176 -22.13 -10.94 -1.14
C TRP A 176 -20.63 -11.04 -1.49
N ALA A 177 -20.28 -11.20 -2.77
CA ALA A 177 -18.88 -11.33 -3.19
C ALA A 177 -18.11 -10.00 -3.00
N ASP A 178 -18.77 -8.87 -3.21
CA ASP A 178 -18.20 -7.54 -3.00
C ASP A 178 -17.85 -7.27 -1.52
N PRO A 179 -18.78 -7.36 -0.56
CA PRO A 179 -18.44 -7.14 0.83
C PRO A 179 -17.48 -8.20 1.38
N LEU A 180 -17.48 -9.43 0.85
CA LEU A 180 -16.45 -10.41 1.20
C LEU A 180 -15.05 -9.96 0.74
N ALA A 181 -14.92 -9.46 -0.50
CA ALA A 181 -13.67 -8.89 -0.98
C ALA A 181 -13.24 -7.68 -0.14
N ALA A 182 -14.18 -6.82 0.25
CA ALA A 182 -13.94 -5.69 1.14
C ALA A 182 -13.43 -6.14 2.52
N LEU A 183 -13.98 -7.22 3.09
CA LEU A 183 -13.48 -7.79 4.34
C LEU A 183 -12.05 -8.34 4.20
N VAL A 184 -11.72 -8.96 3.06
CA VAL A 184 -10.34 -9.39 2.78
C VAL A 184 -9.39 -8.19 2.71
N ILE A 185 -9.80 -7.10 2.05
CA ILE A 185 -9.04 -5.84 2.02
C ILE A 185 -8.84 -5.30 3.45
N ALA A 186 -9.90 -5.30 4.28
CA ALA A 186 -9.81 -4.87 5.67
C ALA A 186 -8.84 -5.72 6.50
N VAL A 187 -8.83 -7.05 6.33
CA VAL A 187 -7.88 -7.95 7.02
C VAL A 187 -6.44 -7.65 6.60
N ILE A 188 -6.19 -7.42 5.30
CA ILE A 188 -4.87 -7.04 4.80
C ILE A 188 -4.45 -5.70 5.40
N ALA A 189 -5.34 -4.71 5.44
CA ALA A 189 -5.08 -3.42 6.06
C ALA A 189 -4.74 -3.54 7.56
N VAL A 190 -5.46 -4.38 8.34
CA VAL A 190 -5.10 -4.63 9.75
C VAL A 190 -3.68 -5.19 9.85
N LYS A 191 -3.33 -6.16 9.00
CA LYS A 191 -1.99 -6.76 9.00
C LYS A 191 -0.92 -5.71 8.71
N GLU A 192 -1.14 -4.84 7.72
CA GLU A 192 -0.19 -3.76 7.42
C GLU A 192 -0.13 -2.70 8.53
N GLY A 193 -1.25 -2.41 9.20
CA GLY A 193 -1.27 -1.55 10.38
C GLY A 193 -0.42 -2.12 11.53
N ILE A 194 -0.47 -3.43 11.76
CA ILE A 194 0.38 -4.12 12.74
C ILE A 194 1.85 -4.07 12.32
N ASN A 195 2.17 -4.39 11.06
CA ASN A 195 3.54 -4.33 10.53
C ASN A 195 4.14 -2.92 10.68
N ALA A 196 3.34 -1.88 10.39
CA ALA A 196 3.73 -0.48 10.57
C ALA A 196 3.98 -0.15 12.04
N TRP A 197 3.09 -0.58 12.94
CA TRP A 197 3.20 -0.35 14.37
C TRP A 197 4.45 -1.01 14.98
N GLN A 198 4.78 -2.23 14.53
CA GLN A 198 5.97 -2.97 14.96
C GLN A 198 7.27 -2.44 14.32
N GLY A 199 7.17 -1.54 13.34
CA GLY A 199 8.33 -1.01 12.62
C GLY A 199 8.97 -1.99 11.64
N GLU A 200 8.27 -3.08 11.28
CA GLU A 200 8.77 -4.09 10.33
C GLU A 200 8.85 -3.56 8.90
N ILE A 201 8.06 -2.54 8.56
CA ILE A 201 8.16 -1.82 7.28
C ILE A 201 9.57 -1.24 7.10
N CYS A 202 10.19 -0.82 8.20
CA CYS A 202 11.55 -0.28 8.23
C CYS A 202 12.62 -1.33 8.55
N CYS A 203 12.41 -2.32 9.42
CA CYS A 203 13.48 -3.26 9.81
C CYS A 203 14.00 -4.17 8.68
N ALA A 204 13.24 -4.36 7.60
CA ALA A 204 13.75 -5.00 6.38
C ALA A 204 14.82 -4.17 5.62
N THR A 205 15.09 -2.94 6.07
CA THR A 205 16.03 -1.96 5.48
C THR A 205 17.46 -2.08 6.01
N THR A 206 17.69 -2.71 7.16
CA THR A 206 19.00 -2.72 7.84
C THR A 206 19.81 -4.01 7.66
N SER A 207 19.51 -4.83 6.66
CA SER A 207 20.20 -6.12 6.44
C SER A 207 21.18 -6.12 5.26
N THR A 208 22.04 -5.10 5.08
CA THR A 208 23.30 -5.22 4.29
C THR A 208 24.26 -4.06 4.52
N ASP A 209 24.86 -3.95 5.71
CA ASP A 209 26.32 -4.05 5.93
C ASP A 209 26.67 -3.83 7.42
N VAL A 210 27.41 -4.78 8.00
CA VAL A 210 28.02 -4.81 9.36
C VAL A 210 27.07 -4.96 10.57
N ALA A 211 27.03 -6.17 11.14
CA ALA A 211 26.51 -6.49 12.48
C ALA A 211 27.63 -6.28 13.55
N PRO A 212 27.34 -6.10 14.88
CA PRO A 212 26.24 -6.77 15.59
C PRO A 212 25.45 -5.98 16.67
N ARG A 213 24.21 -6.45 16.89
CA ARG A 213 23.27 -6.30 18.04
C ARG A 213 22.54 -4.95 18.21
N GLY A 214 21.19 -5.01 18.27
CA GLY A 214 20.44 -4.12 19.15
C GLY A 214 19.09 -3.53 18.73
N CYS A 215 18.41 -3.93 17.66
CA CYS A 215 17.11 -3.31 17.31
C CYS A 215 15.90 -4.25 17.28
N CYS A 216 16.07 -5.54 17.58
CA CYS A 216 14.96 -6.46 17.79
C CYS A 216 15.12 -7.14 19.15
N ASP A 217 14.95 -6.38 20.23
CA ASP A 217 14.52 -6.98 21.49
C ASP A 217 13.84 -5.92 22.35
N ASN A 218 12.53 -6.08 22.53
CA ASN A 218 11.83 -5.53 23.68
C ASN A 218 10.70 -6.51 24.00
N ASP A 219 11.09 -7.71 24.46
CA ASP A 219 10.19 -8.62 25.15
C ASP A 219 10.14 -8.17 26.62
N ASP A 220 9.18 -7.31 26.93
CA ASP A 220 8.65 -7.18 28.29
C ASP A 220 8.05 -8.53 28.67
N ARG A 221 8.84 -9.38 29.34
CA ARG A 221 8.30 -10.43 30.20
C ARG A 221 8.37 -9.95 31.63
N GLY A 222 7.21 -9.59 32.18
CA GLY A 222 7.06 -9.36 33.60
C GLY A 222 7.40 -10.62 34.41
N ASN A 223 7.95 -10.41 35.61
CA ASN A 223 7.48 -11.00 36.87
C ASN A 223 8.40 -10.54 38.01
N THR A 224 7.78 -10.12 39.12
CA THR A 224 8.32 -9.94 40.50
C THR A 224 9.44 -8.93 40.75
#